data_AF-A0A6C0JIN5-F1
#
_entry.id   AF-A0A6C0JIN5-F1
#
_cell.length_a   1.000
_cell.length_b   1.000
_cell.length_c   1.000
_cell.angle_alpha   90.00
_cell.angle_beta   90.00
_cell.angle_gamma   90.00
#
_symmetry.space_group_name_H-M   'P 1'
#
loop_
_entity.id
_entity.type
_entity.pdbx_description
1 polymer ?
#
loop_
_entity_poly.entity_id
_entity_poly.type
_entity_poly.pdbx_seq_one_letter_code
_entity_poly.pdbx_strand_id
1 'polypeptide(L)'
;MDVVDQVKQVFVKSSKPQPTPDIKKSRRVLPKSKPAVRRATAHKTYPMGALKGTRQTRRAKLEPTNNPSKSPPMKDVRKTIRVLTPIGQQKKEQKVEEEGGTMPVARMRAELGKSGHGVSRKAPDDLVRQIWKAANLGGFLK
;
A
#
# COMPACT_ATOMS: atom_id res chain seq x y z
N MET A 1 -45.75 39.94 7.64
CA MET A 1 -46.89 39.43 6.87
C MET A 1 -46.59 39.64 5.39
N ASP A 2 -46.29 38.70 4.49
CA ASP A 2 -46.01 37.26 4.49
C ASP A 2 -45.43 36.94 3.10
N VAL A 3 -44.28 36.27 2.99
CA VAL A 3 -43.79 35.69 1.70
C VAL A 3 -43.10 34.32 1.90
N VAL A 4 -43.09 33.74 3.11
CA VAL A 4 -42.17 32.61 3.42
C VAL A 4 -42.80 31.21 3.32
N ASP A 5 -44.10 31.08 3.09
CA ASP A 5 -44.78 29.78 3.29
C ASP A 5 -45.06 28.91 2.05
N GLN A 6 -44.41 29.17 0.90
CA GLN A 6 -44.72 28.47 -0.35
C GLN A 6 -43.64 27.53 -0.92
N VAL A 7 -42.76 26.96 -0.08
CA VAL A 7 -41.87 25.86 -0.52
C VAL A 7 -41.92 24.68 0.46
N LYS A 8 -43.14 24.23 0.77
CA LYS A 8 -43.38 22.86 1.22
C LYS A 8 -43.89 22.05 0.03
N GLN A 9 -43.33 20.85 -0.11
CA GLN A 9 -43.69 19.78 -1.06
C GLN A 9 -43.06 19.82 -2.45
N VAL A 10 -41.84 19.30 -2.59
CA VAL A 10 -41.52 18.44 -3.75
C VAL A 10 -40.53 17.35 -3.35
N PHE A 11 -40.93 16.10 -3.53
CA PHE A 11 -40.09 14.90 -3.69
C PHE A 11 -39.36 14.29 -2.47
N VAL A 12 -40.08 13.43 -1.75
CA VAL A 12 -39.50 12.20 -1.19
C VAL A 12 -40.06 11.04 -2.03
N LYS A 13 -39.29 10.58 -3.03
CA LYS A 13 -39.57 9.35 -3.78
C LYS A 13 -38.36 8.42 -3.69
N SER A 14 -38.53 7.41 -2.83
CA SER A 14 -38.19 5.99 -3.07
C SER A 14 -37.12 5.65 -4.11
N SER A 15 -36.00 5.06 -3.66
CA SER A 15 -35.25 4.10 -4.46
C SER A 15 -34.76 2.95 -3.58
N LYS A 16 -35.45 1.80 -3.69
CA LYS A 16 -35.01 0.51 -3.15
C LYS A 16 -33.71 0.09 -3.87
N PRO A 17 -32.69 -0.45 -3.18
CA PRO A 17 -31.51 -0.99 -3.84
C PRO A 17 -31.88 -2.29 -4.59
N GLN A 18 -31.45 -2.40 -5.86
CA GLN A 18 -31.65 -3.59 -6.68
C GLN A 18 -30.66 -4.71 -6.30
N PRO A 19 -31.06 -6.00 -6.40
CA PRO A 19 -30.17 -7.13 -6.18
C PRO A 19 -29.24 -7.38 -7.38
N THR A 20 -27.95 -7.55 -7.12
CA THR A 20 -26.93 -7.90 -8.12
C THR A 20 -27.02 -9.37 -8.55
N PRO A 21 -26.79 -9.72 -9.84
CA PRO A 21 -26.86 -11.11 -10.31
C PRO A 21 -25.63 -11.96 -9.92
N ASP A 22 -25.90 -13.18 -9.47
CA ASP A 22 -24.95 -14.24 -9.14
C ASP A 22 -24.18 -14.74 -10.38
N ILE A 23 -22.87 -14.51 -10.42
CA ILE A 23 -21.98 -15.04 -11.46
C ILE A 23 -21.52 -16.46 -11.06
N LYS A 24 -22.29 -17.46 -11.46
CA LYS A 24 -21.91 -18.88 -11.38
C LYS A 24 -20.78 -19.17 -12.39
N LYS A 25 -19.55 -19.31 -11.88
CA LYS A 25 -18.38 -19.73 -12.68
C LYS A 25 -18.48 -21.23 -13.00
N SER A 26 -18.89 -21.57 -14.22
CA SER A 26 -18.79 -22.93 -14.76
C SER A 26 -17.31 -23.31 -14.95
N ARG A 27 -16.82 -24.28 -14.20
CA ARG A 27 -15.44 -24.78 -14.27
C ARG A 27 -15.33 -25.79 -15.44
N ARG A 28 -14.74 -25.37 -16.55
CA ARG A 28 -14.40 -26.27 -17.68
C ARG A 28 -13.25 -27.18 -17.26
N VAL A 29 -13.48 -28.48 -17.13
CA VAL A 29 -12.44 -29.48 -16.84
C VAL A 29 -11.84 -29.96 -18.16
N LEU A 30 -10.55 -29.73 -18.39
CA LEU A 30 -9.82 -30.37 -19.49
C LEU A 30 -9.31 -31.76 -19.04
N PRO A 31 -9.39 -32.81 -19.90
CA PRO A 31 -8.85 -34.13 -19.58
C PRO A 31 -7.32 -34.14 -19.59
N LYS A 32 -6.73 -34.77 -18.56
CA LYS A 32 -5.28 -34.95 -18.40
C LYS A 32 -4.77 -36.02 -19.39
N SER A 33 -4.03 -35.60 -20.42
CA SER A 33 -3.22 -36.53 -21.23
C SER A 33 -1.96 -36.95 -20.46
N LYS A 34 -1.66 -38.26 -20.44
CA LYS A 34 -0.50 -38.87 -19.76
C LYS A 34 0.82 -38.33 -20.34
N PRO A 35 1.88 -38.09 -19.53
CA PRO A 35 3.16 -37.66 -20.06
C PRO A 35 3.94 -38.83 -20.68
N ALA A 36 4.45 -38.63 -21.90
CA ALA A 36 5.36 -39.55 -22.55
C ALA A 36 6.73 -39.57 -21.85
N VAL A 37 7.24 -40.77 -21.60
CA VAL A 37 8.56 -41.02 -21.00
C VAL A 37 9.65 -40.44 -21.90
N ARG A 38 10.33 -39.38 -21.45
CA ARG A 38 11.49 -38.79 -22.13
C ARG A 38 12.76 -39.50 -21.66
N ARG A 39 13.52 -40.08 -22.60
CA ARG A 39 14.87 -40.64 -22.35
C ARG A 39 15.82 -39.50 -22.00
N ALA A 40 16.54 -39.64 -20.88
CA ALA A 40 17.50 -38.64 -20.40
C ALA A 40 18.71 -38.57 -21.33
N THR A 41 18.92 -37.44 -21.99
CA THR A 41 20.19 -37.12 -22.66
C THR A 41 21.17 -36.61 -21.61
N ALA A 42 22.25 -37.36 -21.37
CA ALA A 42 23.33 -36.96 -20.48
C ALA A 42 23.91 -35.61 -20.93
N HIS A 43 23.85 -34.60 -20.07
CA HIS A 43 24.43 -33.29 -20.34
C HIS A 43 25.95 -33.36 -20.19
N LYS A 44 26.67 -32.83 -21.20
CA LYS A 44 28.12 -32.70 -21.18
C LYS A 44 28.53 -31.76 -20.04
N THR A 45 29.28 -32.28 -19.08
CA THR A 45 29.87 -31.53 -17.97
C THR A 45 30.96 -30.60 -18.50
N TYR A 46 30.74 -29.29 -18.47
CA TYR A 46 31.79 -28.31 -18.75
C TYR A 46 32.79 -28.25 -17.58
N PRO A 47 34.09 -28.03 -17.82
CA PRO A 47 35.09 -28.03 -16.75
C PRO A 47 34.80 -26.90 -15.75
N MET A 48 34.56 -27.29 -14.50
CA MET A 48 34.27 -26.43 -13.33
C MET A 48 35.50 -25.63 -12.85
N GLY A 49 36.37 -25.20 -13.78
CA GLY A 49 37.62 -24.50 -13.47
C GLY A 49 37.56 -22.98 -13.59
N ALA A 50 36.65 -22.43 -14.42
CA ALA A 50 36.67 -21.00 -14.77
C ALA A 50 36.04 -20.06 -13.73
N LEU A 51 35.42 -20.59 -12.67
CA LEU A 51 34.70 -19.80 -11.65
C LEU A 51 35.31 -19.86 -10.24
N LYS A 52 36.52 -20.41 -10.09
CA LYS A 52 37.27 -20.29 -8.84
C LYS A 52 38.06 -18.98 -8.82
N GLY A 53 37.39 -17.90 -8.41
CA GLY A 53 38.07 -16.80 -7.71
C GLY A 53 38.32 -15.48 -8.44
N THR A 54 37.41 -15.01 -9.29
CA THR A 54 37.45 -13.58 -9.66
C THR A 54 37.06 -12.73 -8.44
N ARG A 55 37.79 -11.63 -8.19
CA ARG A 55 37.61 -10.72 -7.03
C ARG A 55 36.16 -10.24 -6.82
N GLN A 56 35.34 -10.29 -7.87
CA GLN A 56 33.91 -9.95 -7.85
C GLN A 56 33.04 -10.94 -7.07
N THR A 57 33.38 -12.23 -7.01
CA THR A 57 32.56 -13.24 -6.30
C THR A 57 32.76 -13.23 -4.78
N ARG A 58 33.81 -12.58 -4.27
CA ARG A 58 34.03 -12.45 -2.81
C ARG A 58 33.21 -11.32 -2.17
N ARG A 59 32.80 -10.30 -2.94
CA ARG A 59 31.99 -9.16 -2.45
C ARG A 59 30.50 -9.33 -2.74
N ALA A 60 30.16 -9.92 -3.89
CA ALA A 60 28.79 -10.32 -4.14
C ALA A 60 28.54 -11.67 -3.46
N LYS A 61 27.72 -11.70 -2.41
CA LYS A 61 27.13 -12.95 -1.92
C LYS A 61 26.23 -13.49 -3.04
N LEU A 62 26.83 -14.27 -3.95
CA LEU A 62 26.09 -15.01 -4.96
C LEU A 62 25.38 -16.12 -4.20
N GLU A 63 24.12 -15.86 -3.82
CA GLU A 63 23.30 -16.92 -3.26
C GLU A 63 23.08 -17.96 -4.36
N PRO A 64 23.46 -19.24 -4.12
CA PRO A 64 23.21 -20.28 -5.09
C PRO A 64 21.69 -20.37 -5.28
N THR A 65 21.22 -20.04 -6.48
CA THR A 65 19.83 -20.25 -6.86
C THR A 65 19.54 -21.75 -6.82
N ASN A 66 18.79 -22.18 -5.81
CA ASN A 66 18.39 -23.59 -5.60
C ASN A 66 17.61 -24.16 -6.80
N ASN A 67 17.12 -23.31 -7.72
CA ASN A 67 16.53 -23.73 -8.98
C ASN A 67 16.76 -22.64 -10.06
N PRO A 68 17.56 -22.90 -11.11
CA PRO A 68 17.86 -21.92 -12.16
C PRO A 68 16.66 -21.61 -13.07
N SER A 69 15.60 -22.43 -13.02
CA SER A 69 14.37 -22.19 -13.76
C SER A 69 13.41 -21.25 -13.04
N LYS A 70 13.70 -20.85 -11.79
CA LYS A 70 12.90 -19.88 -11.04
C LYS A 70 13.38 -18.46 -11.35
N SER A 71 12.43 -17.54 -11.51
CA SER A 71 12.74 -16.12 -11.66
C SER A 71 13.50 -15.59 -10.44
N PRO A 72 14.44 -14.65 -10.64
CA PRO A 72 15.18 -14.04 -9.54
C PRO A 72 14.24 -13.31 -8.58
N PRO A 73 14.57 -13.20 -7.28
CA PRO A 73 13.77 -12.43 -6.34
C PRO A 73 13.73 -10.97 -6.78
N MET A 74 12.60 -10.54 -7.36
CA MET A 74 12.34 -9.14 -7.66
C MET A 74 12.09 -8.43 -6.33
N LYS A 75 13.11 -7.76 -5.79
CA LYS A 75 12.90 -6.78 -4.70
C LYS A 75 11.87 -5.78 -5.22
N ASP A 76 10.72 -5.70 -4.55
CA ASP A 76 9.50 -5.03 -5.00
C ASP A 76 9.75 -3.76 -5.81
N VAL A 77 9.73 -3.88 -7.14
CA VAL A 77 9.91 -2.77 -8.09
C VAL A 77 8.65 -1.89 -8.15
N ARG A 78 7.59 -2.26 -7.44
CA ARG A 78 6.33 -1.51 -7.39
C ARG A 78 6.40 -0.37 -6.39
N LYS A 79 7.33 0.57 -6.60
CA LYS A 79 7.11 1.96 -6.19
C LYS A 79 6.16 2.60 -7.21
N THR A 80 4.95 2.06 -7.35
CA THR A 80 3.90 2.77 -8.07
C THR A 80 3.72 4.11 -7.35
N ILE A 81 3.69 5.20 -8.13
CA ILE A 81 3.26 6.50 -7.63
C ILE A 81 1.89 6.25 -7.00
N ARG A 82 1.83 6.29 -5.66
CA ARG A 82 0.56 6.16 -4.93
C ARG A 82 -0.21 7.44 -5.18
N VAL A 83 -0.91 7.49 -6.32
CA VAL A 83 -1.92 8.50 -6.55
C VAL A 83 -2.95 8.27 -5.46
N LEU A 84 -3.01 9.20 -4.50
CA LEU A 84 -4.08 9.24 -3.53
C LEU A 84 -5.37 9.46 -4.32
N THR A 85 -6.10 8.38 -4.57
CA THR A 85 -7.49 8.49 -4.99
C THR A 85 -8.25 9.27 -3.91
N PRO A 86 -9.38 9.92 -4.23
CA PRO A 86 -10.17 10.66 -3.23
C PRO A 86 -10.49 9.80 -1.99
N ILE A 87 -10.78 8.51 -2.21
CA ILE A 87 -11.00 7.51 -1.16
C ILE A 87 -9.75 7.30 -0.30
N GLY A 88 -8.56 7.31 -0.91
CA GLY A 88 -7.28 7.21 -0.20
C GLY A 88 -6.97 8.44 0.66
N GLN A 89 -7.33 9.64 0.21
CA GLN A 89 -7.17 10.87 1.00
C GLN A 89 -8.04 10.81 2.25
N GLN A 90 -9.32 10.46 2.09
CA GLN A 90 -10.26 10.32 3.21
C GLN A 90 -9.77 9.28 4.23
N LYS A 91 -9.27 8.12 3.78
CA LYS A 91 -8.71 7.11 4.69
C LYS A 91 -7.47 7.62 5.43
N LYS A 92 -6.64 8.43 4.78
CA LYS A 92 -5.48 9.06 5.41
C LYS A 92 -5.93 10.07 6.47
N GLU A 93 -6.93 10.89 6.16
CA GLU A 93 -7.52 11.86 7.09
C GLU A 93 -8.11 11.19 8.31
N GLN A 94 -8.97 10.18 8.13
CA GLN A 94 -9.56 9.40 9.23
C GLN A 94 -8.49 8.80 10.14
N LYS A 95 -7.45 8.19 9.55
CA LYS A 95 -6.36 7.60 10.32
C LYS A 95 -5.60 8.67 11.12
N VAL A 96 -5.30 9.82 10.51
CA VAL A 96 -4.62 10.93 11.19
C VAL A 96 -5.50 11.52 12.30
N GLU A 97 -6.82 11.54 12.14
CA GLU A 97 -7.74 11.98 13.19
C GLU A 97 -7.77 11.03 14.39
N GLU A 98 -7.83 9.71 14.14
CA GLU A 98 -7.78 8.68 15.18
C GLU A 98 -6.45 8.75 15.98
N GLU A 99 -5.32 8.84 15.26
CA GLU A 99 -4.00 8.99 15.88
C GLU A 99 -3.87 10.31 16.64
N GLY A 100 -4.38 11.41 16.07
CA GLY A 100 -4.35 12.74 16.68
C GLY A 100 -5.28 12.88 17.90
N GLY A 101 -6.32 12.05 18.01
CA GLY A 101 -7.19 11.99 19.18
C GLY A 101 -6.53 11.25 20.35
N THR A 102 -5.88 10.13 20.06
CA THR A 102 -5.29 9.22 21.05
C THR A 102 -3.90 9.65 21.54
N MET A 103 -3.12 10.32 20.70
CA MET A 103 -1.75 10.71 21.05
C MET A 103 -1.73 11.83 22.11
N PRO A 104 -0.82 11.79 23.10
CA PRO A 104 -0.66 12.88 24.06
C PRO A 104 0.00 14.11 23.42
N VAL A 105 -0.44 15.30 23.82
CA VAL A 105 0.04 16.59 23.26
C VAL A 105 1.56 16.76 23.39
N ALA A 106 2.16 16.25 24.47
CA ALA A 106 3.61 16.26 24.66
C ALA A 106 4.37 15.52 23.54
N ARG A 107 3.84 14.39 23.04
CA ARG A 107 4.43 13.65 21.92
C ARG A 107 4.27 14.41 20.60
N MET A 108 3.10 15.00 20.36
CA MET A 108 2.87 15.83 19.16
C MET A 108 3.85 17.01 19.11
N ARG A 109 4.07 17.71 20.24
CA ARG A 109 5.06 18.80 20.31
C ARG A 109 6.47 18.29 20.04
N ALA A 110 6.83 17.10 20.51
CA ALA A 110 8.14 16.51 20.26
C ALA A 110 8.33 16.14 18.77
N GLU A 111 7.32 15.56 18.13
CA GLU A 111 7.36 15.22 16.69
C GLU A 111 7.39 16.47 15.80
N LEU A 112 6.62 17.50 16.16
CA LEU A 112 6.67 18.81 15.52
C LEU A 112 8.04 19.47 15.71
N GLY A 113 8.67 19.32 16.88
CA GLY A 113 10.04 19.76 17.12
C GLY A 113 11.07 19.06 16.21
N LYS A 114 10.96 17.73 16.04
CA LYS A 114 11.86 16.94 15.18
C LYS A 114 11.77 17.33 13.69
N SER A 115 10.58 17.70 13.23
CA SER A 115 10.33 18.14 11.85
C SER A 115 10.62 19.63 11.62
N GLY A 116 11.13 20.35 12.62
CA GLY A 116 11.46 21.77 12.52
C GLY A 116 10.24 22.71 12.63
N HIS A 117 9.08 22.19 13.01
CA HIS A 117 7.82 22.93 13.18
C HIS A 117 7.53 23.18 14.66
N GLY A 118 8.54 23.66 15.39
CA GLY A 118 8.47 23.83 16.84
C GLY A 118 7.31 24.74 17.26
N VAL A 119 6.35 24.18 18.01
CA VAL A 119 5.23 24.95 18.55
C VAL A 119 5.59 25.49 19.93
N SER A 120 5.22 26.74 20.20
CA SER A 120 5.41 27.36 21.52
C SER A 120 4.80 26.50 22.63
N ARG A 121 5.49 26.42 23.79
CA ARG A 121 5.00 25.67 24.96
C ARG A 121 3.69 26.25 25.53
N LYS A 122 3.43 27.54 25.28
CA LYS A 122 2.22 28.24 25.71
C LYS A 122 1.06 28.10 24.71
N ALA A 123 1.29 27.46 23.56
CA ALA A 123 0.23 27.29 22.57
C ALA A 123 -0.87 26.37 23.12
N PRO A 124 -2.15 26.72 22.89
CA PRO A 124 -3.27 25.89 23.32
C PRO A 124 -3.19 24.51 22.66
N ASP A 125 -3.65 23.50 23.39
CA ASP A 125 -3.49 22.10 22.98
C ASP A 125 -4.25 21.78 21.69
N ASP A 126 -5.38 22.42 21.43
CA ASP A 126 -6.16 22.26 20.19
C ASP A 126 -5.38 22.72 18.96
N LEU A 127 -4.64 23.82 19.07
CA LEU A 127 -3.80 24.35 17.99
C LEU A 127 -2.64 23.40 17.70
N VAL A 128 -2.02 22.83 18.75
CA VAL A 128 -0.96 21.82 18.58
C VAL A 128 -1.50 20.61 17.82
N ARG A 129 -2.69 20.12 18.19
CA ARG A 129 -3.33 18.99 17.50
C ARG A 129 -3.62 19.33 16.04
N GLN A 130 -4.12 20.54 15.75
CA GLN A 130 -4.42 20.96 14.39
C GLN A 130 -3.15 21.07 13.52
N ILE A 131 -2.09 21.67 14.05
CA ILE A 131 -0.79 21.77 13.36
C ILE A 131 -0.21 20.38 13.12
N TRP A 132 -0.27 19.50 14.11
CA TRP A 132 0.20 18.11 13.97
C TRP A 132 -0.58 17.36 12.88
N LYS A 133 -1.91 17.46 12.86
CA LYS A 133 -2.76 16.84 11.82
C LYS A 133 -2.38 17.35 10.43
N ALA A 134 -2.24 18.66 10.27
CA ALA A 134 -1.85 19.28 9.00
C ALA A 134 -0.44 18.84 8.56
N ALA A 135 0.52 18.79 9.49
CA ALA A 135 1.89 18.36 9.22
C ALA A 135 1.95 16.89 8.78
N ASN A 136 1.16 16.01 9.42
CA ASN A 136 1.08 14.59 9.08
C ASN A 136 0.40 14.37 7.72
N LEU A 137 -0.68 15.11 7.43
CA LEU A 137 -1.36 15.08 6.14
C LEU A 137 -0.46 15.58 5.01
N GLY A 138 0.31 16.64 5.24
CA GLY A 138 1.29 17.17 4.29
C GLY A 138 2.53 16.27 4.13
N GLY A 139 2.73 15.28 5.00
CA GLY A 139 3.90 14.40 4.97
C GLY A 139 5.19 15.09 5.45
N PHE A 140 5.06 16.11 6.29
CA PHE A 140 6.17 16.84 6.90
C PHE A 140 6.73 16.15 8.15
N LEU A 141 5.95 15.23 8.74
CA LEU A 141 6.40 14.36 9.83
C LEU A 141 7.05 13.10 9.24
N LYS A 142 8.29 12.81 9.65
CA LYS A 142 9.07 11.62 9.27
C LYS A 142 9.67 10.94 10.49
#